data_AF-A0A7K0NZK9-F1
#
_entry.id   AF-A0A7K0NZK9-F1
#
_cell.length_a   1.000
_cell.length_b   1.000
_cell.length_c   1.000
_cell.angle_alpha   90.00
_cell.angle_beta   90.00
_cell.angle_gamma   90.00
#
_symmetry.space_group_name_H-M   'P 1'
#
loop_
_entity.id
_entity.type
_entity.pdbx_description
1 polymer ?
#
loop_
_entity_poly.entity_id
_entity_poly.type
_entity_poly.pdbx_seq_one_letter_code
_entity_poly.pdbx_strand_id
1 'polypeptide(L)'
;PTCINQLTVGIATQTGGAWHAEVAPNAQLQIFDPNAALPTDRCWGHPFAGMYHYHGYSWKCFPNQGAAGRPSPLYGYALDGFGIYGPFGESGNLVRNSQLDVCHGHRGWVMWDGVRKYMYHYHVNTEFPYSIGCFRGTPAELPASMVMN
;
A
#
# COMPACT_ATOMS: atom_id res chain seq x y z
N PRO A 1 -13.19 -10.07 -4.18
CA PRO A 1 -11.79 -9.77 -3.78
C PRO A 1 -10.95 -11.01 -4.02
N THR A 2 -9.67 -10.85 -4.27
CA THR A 2 -8.68 -11.90 -4.54
C THR A 2 -7.68 -11.93 -3.38
N CYS A 3 -7.35 -13.12 -2.90
CA CYS A 3 -6.39 -13.29 -1.81
C CYS A 3 -4.99 -12.84 -2.25
N ILE A 4 -4.22 -12.34 -1.29
CA ILE A 4 -2.79 -12.07 -1.45
C ILE A 4 -2.04 -13.38 -1.19
N ASN A 5 -1.29 -13.87 -2.18
CA ASN A 5 -0.49 -15.10 -2.12
C ASN A 5 1.03 -14.82 -2.16
N GLN A 6 1.43 -13.56 -1.98
CA GLN A 6 2.79 -13.05 -2.07
C GLN A 6 2.95 -11.85 -1.14
N LEU A 7 4.16 -11.52 -0.69
CA LEU A 7 4.34 -10.40 0.24
C LEU A 7 4.18 -9.04 -0.44
N THR A 8 4.66 -8.89 -1.67
CA THR A 8 4.56 -7.63 -2.40
C THR A 8 3.13 -7.40 -2.88
N VAL A 9 2.54 -6.25 -2.53
CA VAL A 9 1.18 -5.85 -2.93
C VAL A 9 1.16 -4.73 -3.95
N GLY A 10 2.28 -4.01 -4.10
CA GLY A 10 2.40 -2.93 -5.07
C GLY A 10 3.77 -2.27 -5.05
N ILE A 11 3.96 -1.28 -5.91
CA ILE A 11 5.22 -0.52 -6.01
C ILE A 11 4.96 0.96 -5.78
N ALA A 12 5.79 1.59 -4.96
CA ALA A 12 5.76 3.01 -4.67
C ALA A 12 6.27 3.83 -5.87
N THR A 13 5.47 4.78 -6.34
CA THR A 13 5.81 5.60 -7.52
C THR A 13 6.93 6.61 -7.27
N GLN A 14 7.07 7.09 -6.03
CA GLN A 14 8.00 8.16 -5.70
C GLN A 14 9.39 7.66 -5.30
N THR A 15 9.49 6.42 -4.82
CA THR A 15 10.72 5.86 -4.26
C THR A 15 11.17 4.57 -4.94
N GLY A 16 10.28 3.92 -5.70
CA GLY A 16 10.52 2.61 -6.31
C GLY A 16 10.49 1.43 -5.34
N GLY A 17 10.32 1.67 -4.03
CA GLY A 17 10.24 0.62 -3.02
C GLY A 17 8.94 -0.18 -3.12
N ALA A 18 8.98 -1.44 -2.68
CA ALA A 18 7.80 -2.29 -2.67
C ALA A 18 6.89 -1.95 -1.49
N TRP A 19 5.58 -1.96 -1.70
CA TRP A 19 4.60 -2.09 -0.64
C TRP A 19 4.47 -3.57 -0.31
N HIS A 20 4.66 -3.94 0.95
CA HIS A 20 4.39 -5.30 1.42
C HIS A 20 3.04 -5.36 2.13
N ALA A 21 2.42 -6.54 2.11
CA ALA A 21 1.34 -6.85 3.03
C ALA A 21 1.88 -6.81 4.47
N GLU A 22 1.04 -6.39 5.41
CA GLU A 22 1.37 -6.31 6.85
C GLU A 22 1.44 -7.69 7.51
N VAL A 23 2.30 -8.57 6.98
CA VAL A 23 2.52 -9.93 7.43
C VAL A 23 4.00 -10.28 7.27
N ALA A 24 4.58 -10.90 8.31
CA ALA A 24 5.94 -11.41 8.31
C ALA A 24 5.94 -12.90 8.66
N PRO A 25 6.10 -13.82 7.69
CA PRO A 25 6.27 -15.24 7.97
C PRO A 25 7.68 -15.51 8.49
N ASN A 26 7.80 -16.36 9.52
CA ASN A 26 9.09 -16.93 9.89
C ASN A 26 9.41 -18.21 9.07
N ALA A 27 10.55 -18.85 9.35
CA ALA A 27 10.97 -20.08 8.68
C ALA A 27 10.02 -21.28 8.87
N GLN A 28 9.10 -21.20 9.84
CA GLN A 28 8.06 -22.20 10.11
C GLN A 28 6.69 -21.76 9.58
N LEU A 29 6.63 -20.70 8.77
CA LEU A 29 5.40 -20.10 8.22
C LEU A 29 4.43 -19.58 9.29
N GLN A 30 4.91 -19.30 10.50
CA GLN A 30 4.13 -18.59 11.50
C GLN A 30 4.09 -17.11 11.13
N ILE A 31 2.90 -16.51 11.16
CA ILE A 31 2.67 -15.12 10.73
C ILE A 31 2.77 -14.18 11.93
N PHE A 32 3.55 -13.11 11.75
CA PHE A 32 3.72 -12.04 12.73
C PHE A 32 3.39 -10.67 12.10
N ASP A 33 3.13 -9.69 12.97
CA ASP A 33 3.13 -8.28 12.57
C ASP A 33 4.58 -7.85 12.25
N PRO A 34 4.87 -7.40 11.02
CA PRO A 34 6.23 -6.97 10.64
C PRO A 34 6.74 -5.82 11.50
N ASN A 35 5.86 -4.93 11.96
CA ASN A 35 6.22 -3.77 12.76
C ASN A 35 6.62 -4.14 14.21
N ALA A 36 6.21 -5.33 14.66
CA ALA A 36 6.61 -5.89 15.96
C ALA A 36 7.79 -6.86 15.84
N ALA A 37 7.89 -7.58 14.73
CA ALA A 37 8.84 -8.68 14.56
C ALA A 37 10.17 -8.27 13.89
N LEU A 38 10.19 -7.17 13.12
CA LEU A 38 11.32 -6.80 12.28
C LEU A 38 11.87 -5.41 12.61
N PRO A 39 13.18 -5.15 12.41
CA PRO A 39 13.77 -3.84 12.65
C PRO A 39 13.39 -2.86 11.52
N THR A 40 12.21 -2.26 11.61
CA THR A 40 11.79 -1.18 10.72
C THR A 40 12.52 0.13 11.05
N ASP A 41 12.86 0.91 10.04
CA ASP A 41 13.43 2.24 10.24
C ASP A 41 12.35 3.29 10.61
N ARG A 42 12.75 4.56 10.72
CA ARG A 42 11.83 5.67 11.05
C ARG A 42 10.69 5.85 10.04
N CYS A 43 10.83 5.29 8.86
CA CYS A 43 9.89 5.29 7.75
C CYS A 43 9.13 3.97 7.65
N TRP A 44 9.13 3.14 8.70
CA TRP A 44 8.36 1.89 8.78
C TRP A 44 8.69 0.89 7.65
N GLY A 45 9.85 1.06 7.01
CA GLY A 45 10.36 0.13 6.01
C GLY A 45 11.65 -0.51 6.48
N HIS A 46 12.07 -1.56 5.78
CA HIS A 46 13.36 -2.20 6.03
C HIS A 46 13.88 -2.91 4.78
N PRO A 47 15.20 -3.14 4.69
CA PRO A 47 15.77 -4.00 3.65
C PRO A 47 15.56 -5.48 4.00
N PHE A 48 15.32 -6.29 2.98
CA PHE A 48 15.48 -7.74 3.03
C PHE A 48 15.98 -8.23 1.67
N ALA A 49 16.98 -9.13 1.68
CA ALA A 49 17.61 -9.66 0.47
C ALA A 49 17.90 -8.61 -0.63
N GLY A 50 18.40 -7.44 -0.21
CA GLY A 50 18.79 -6.35 -1.11
C GLY A 50 17.66 -5.44 -1.58
N MET A 51 16.39 -5.67 -1.20
CA MET A 51 15.28 -4.76 -1.52
C MET A 51 14.70 -4.10 -0.27
N TYR A 52 14.53 -2.78 -0.35
CA TYR A 52 13.81 -2.01 0.65
C TYR A 52 12.31 -2.06 0.36
N HIS A 53 11.51 -2.29 1.40
CA HIS A 53 10.06 -2.34 1.28
C HIS A 53 9.37 -1.74 2.51
N TYR A 54 8.12 -1.32 2.32
CA TYR A 54 7.33 -0.50 3.22
C TYR A 54 6.26 -1.33 3.94
N HIS A 55 6.03 -0.97 5.21
CA HIS A 55 4.96 -1.45 6.07
C HIS A 55 4.33 -0.27 6.84
N GLY A 56 3.31 -0.52 7.65
CA GLY A 56 2.76 0.40 8.64
C GLY A 56 2.53 1.82 8.13
N TYR A 57 3.01 2.80 8.89
CA TYR A 57 2.86 4.23 8.59
C TYR A 57 3.96 4.76 7.64
N SER A 58 4.42 3.95 6.69
CA SER A 58 5.53 4.32 5.79
C SER A 58 5.28 5.55 4.94
N TRP A 59 4.02 5.79 4.59
CA TRP A 59 3.67 6.87 3.69
C TRP A 59 4.08 8.26 4.19
N LYS A 60 4.27 8.46 5.50
CA LYS A 60 4.74 9.74 6.09
C LYS A 60 6.11 10.21 5.56
N CYS A 61 6.91 9.28 5.04
CA CYS A 61 8.26 9.56 4.54
C CYS A 61 8.32 9.82 3.03
N PHE A 62 7.18 9.80 2.34
CA PHE A 62 7.16 10.02 0.90
C PHE A 62 7.41 11.51 0.59
N PRO A 63 8.26 11.85 -0.40
CA PRO A 63 8.64 13.24 -0.67
C PRO A 63 7.46 14.17 -0.98
N ASN A 64 6.51 13.71 -1.80
CA ASN A 64 5.31 14.44 -2.15
C ASN A 64 4.12 13.92 -1.34
N GLN A 65 3.70 14.69 -0.34
CA GLN A 65 2.51 14.40 0.49
C GLN A 65 1.20 15.01 -0.06
N GLY A 66 1.28 15.75 -1.18
CA GLY A 66 0.21 16.63 -1.61
C GLY A 66 0.13 17.91 -0.77
N ALA A 67 -0.94 18.68 -0.97
CA ALA A 67 -1.20 19.91 -0.25
C ALA A 67 -2.19 19.71 0.90
N ALA A 68 -2.04 20.48 1.98
CA ALA A 68 -2.95 20.42 3.12
C ALA A 68 -4.40 20.69 2.71
N GLY A 69 -5.33 19.91 3.25
CA GLY A 69 -6.76 20.00 2.94
C GLY A 69 -7.12 19.59 1.50
N ARG A 70 -6.21 18.90 0.79
CA ARG A 70 -6.44 18.34 -0.55
C ARG A 70 -6.35 16.82 -0.52
N PRO A 71 -6.95 16.13 -1.51
CA PRO A 71 -6.78 14.69 -1.66
C PRO A 71 -5.30 14.35 -1.83
N SER A 72 -4.90 13.22 -1.26
CA SER A 72 -3.54 12.71 -1.39
C SER A 72 -3.21 12.39 -2.85
N PRO A 73 -1.94 12.52 -3.27
CA PRO A 73 -1.54 12.09 -4.59
C PRO A 73 -1.44 10.56 -4.64
N LEU A 74 -1.20 10.04 -5.84
CA LEU A 74 -0.91 8.64 -6.07
C LEU A 74 0.46 8.29 -5.48
N TYR A 75 0.51 7.34 -4.55
CA TYR A 75 1.72 6.85 -3.89
C TYR A 75 2.25 5.54 -4.48
N GLY A 76 1.43 4.80 -5.22
CA GLY A 76 1.86 3.55 -5.83
C GLY A 76 0.81 2.94 -6.74
N TYR A 77 1.19 1.84 -7.37
CA TYR A 77 0.26 0.96 -8.08
C TYR A 77 0.24 -0.40 -7.38
N ALA A 78 -0.97 -0.88 -7.09
CA ALA A 78 -1.21 -2.23 -6.65
C ALA A 78 -0.99 -3.20 -7.80
N LEU A 79 -0.60 -4.43 -7.49
CA LEU A 79 -0.35 -5.46 -8.50
C LEU A 79 -1.60 -5.87 -9.28
N ASP A 80 -2.80 -5.54 -8.80
CA ASP A 80 -4.07 -5.76 -9.50
C ASP A 80 -4.51 -4.58 -10.39
N GLY A 81 -3.62 -3.59 -10.60
CA GLY A 81 -3.79 -2.50 -11.54
C GLY A 81 -4.47 -1.25 -10.99
N PHE A 82 -4.88 -1.24 -9.72
CA PHE A 82 -5.46 -0.05 -9.09
C PHE A 82 -4.40 0.83 -8.42
N GLY A 83 -4.72 2.12 -8.27
CA GLY A 83 -3.83 3.06 -7.59
C GLY A 83 -3.87 2.89 -6.07
N ILE A 84 -2.73 3.16 -5.43
CA ILE A 84 -2.56 3.29 -3.99
C ILE A 84 -2.37 4.79 -3.72
N TYR A 85 -3.34 5.41 -3.04
CA TYR A 85 -3.31 6.83 -2.71
C TYR A 85 -2.95 7.03 -1.24
N GLY A 86 -2.41 8.21 -0.92
CA GLY A 86 -2.16 8.60 0.46
C GLY A 86 -3.44 8.68 1.33
N PRO A 87 -3.31 9.08 2.59
CA PRO A 87 -4.37 8.96 3.60
C PRO A 87 -5.52 9.95 3.46
N PHE A 88 -5.41 10.98 2.61
CA PHE A 88 -6.41 12.03 2.51
C PHE A 88 -7.34 11.78 1.32
N GLY A 89 -8.64 11.68 1.59
CA GLY A 89 -9.66 11.44 0.57
C GLY A 89 -10.09 12.71 -0.14
N GLU A 90 -11.17 12.64 -0.93
CA GLU A 90 -11.68 13.73 -1.77
C GLU A 90 -11.91 15.07 -1.04
N SER A 91 -12.32 15.01 0.23
CA SER A 91 -12.57 16.19 1.07
C SER A 91 -11.31 16.74 1.74
N GLY A 92 -10.14 16.14 1.51
CA GLY A 92 -8.89 16.51 2.17
C GLY A 92 -8.77 16.04 3.63
N ASN A 93 -9.70 15.20 4.09
CA ASN A 93 -9.68 14.61 5.43
C ASN A 93 -9.06 13.21 5.41
N LEU A 94 -8.51 12.80 6.56
CA LEU A 94 -7.98 11.45 6.76
C LEU A 94 -9.09 10.42 6.52
N VAL A 95 -8.79 9.43 5.70
CA VAL A 95 -9.64 8.28 5.42
C VAL A 95 -9.43 7.22 6.49
N ARG A 96 -10.51 6.82 7.15
CA ARG A 96 -10.54 5.75 8.16
C ARG A 96 -11.06 4.45 7.58
N ASN A 97 -10.78 3.33 8.24
CA ASN A 97 -11.21 2.00 7.81
C ASN A 97 -12.73 1.88 7.73
N SER A 98 -13.48 2.63 8.56
CA SER A 98 -14.95 2.71 8.45
C SER A 98 -15.47 3.23 7.10
N GLN A 99 -14.61 3.84 6.28
CA GLN A 99 -14.92 4.38 4.95
C GLN A 99 -14.33 3.53 3.81
N LEU A 100 -13.61 2.46 4.15
CA LEU A 100 -12.92 1.55 3.24
C LEU A 100 -13.58 0.18 3.27
N ASP A 101 -13.40 -0.58 2.20
CA ASP A 101 -13.76 -2.00 2.17
C ASP A 101 -12.68 -2.87 2.85
N VAL A 102 -12.93 -4.18 2.89
CA VAL A 102 -12.04 -5.16 3.51
C VAL A 102 -10.64 -5.22 2.88
N CYS A 103 -10.49 -4.75 1.64
CA CYS A 103 -9.21 -4.68 0.95
C CYS A 103 -8.49 -3.34 1.16
N HIS A 104 -9.04 -2.45 1.99
CA HIS A 104 -8.50 -1.13 2.29
C HIS A 104 -8.60 -0.14 1.12
N GLY A 105 -9.66 -0.28 0.31
CA GLY A 105 -9.96 0.65 -0.78
C GLY A 105 -11.43 1.01 -0.87
N HIS A 106 -11.78 1.88 -1.81
CA HIS A 106 -13.16 2.24 -2.13
C HIS A 106 -13.27 2.82 -3.55
N ARG A 107 -14.50 3.17 -3.97
CA ARG A 107 -14.72 3.97 -5.18
C ARG A 107 -14.87 5.44 -4.83
N GLY A 108 -14.13 6.28 -5.54
CA GLY A 108 -14.17 7.73 -5.39
C GLY A 108 -13.50 8.41 -6.58
N TRP A 109 -13.56 9.75 -6.60
CA TRP A 109 -12.85 10.56 -7.56
C TRP A 109 -11.38 10.70 -7.18
N VAL A 110 -10.50 10.32 -8.11
CA VAL A 110 -9.06 10.50 -7.98
C VAL A 110 -8.49 11.15 -9.22
N MET A 111 -7.30 11.71 -9.09
CA MET A 111 -6.49 12.12 -10.24
C MET A 111 -5.76 10.88 -10.78
N TRP A 112 -6.07 10.49 -12.01
CA TRP A 112 -5.47 9.35 -12.70
C TRP A 112 -4.94 9.80 -14.06
N ASP A 113 -3.63 9.70 -14.28
CA ASP A 113 -2.95 10.20 -15.49
C ASP A 113 -3.32 11.65 -15.83
N GLY A 114 -3.38 12.51 -14.80
CA GLY A 114 -3.73 13.92 -14.95
C GLY A 114 -5.21 14.20 -15.25
N VAL A 115 -6.06 13.17 -15.27
CA VAL A 115 -7.50 13.30 -15.49
C VAL A 115 -8.28 12.85 -14.26
N ARG A 116 -9.30 13.62 -13.87
CA ARG A 116 -10.18 13.24 -12.77
C ARG A 116 -11.07 12.07 -13.19
N LYS A 117 -10.97 10.92 -12.50
CA LYS A 117 -11.74 9.70 -12.79
C LYS A 117 -12.44 9.17 -11.54
N TYR A 118 -13.66 8.70 -11.69
CA TYR A 118 -14.38 7.97 -10.65
C TYR A 118 -14.05 6.48 -10.77
N MET A 119 -13.22 5.97 -9.87
CA MET A 119 -12.74 4.59 -9.96
C MET A 119 -12.41 4.01 -8.59
N TYR A 120 -12.24 2.68 -8.56
CA TYR A 120 -11.76 2.01 -7.36
C TYR A 120 -10.27 2.33 -7.16
N HIS A 121 -9.87 2.53 -5.91
CA HIS A 121 -8.49 2.76 -5.50
C HIS A 121 -8.30 2.39 -4.03
N TYR A 122 -7.05 2.10 -3.66
CA TYR A 122 -6.66 1.84 -2.28
C TYR A 122 -6.19 3.11 -1.59
N HIS A 123 -6.29 3.12 -0.27
CA HIS A 123 -5.65 4.12 0.57
C HIS A 123 -4.57 3.48 1.42
N VAL A 124 -3.50 4.22 1.67
CA VAL A 124 -2.68 4.01 2.88
C VAL A 124 -3.19 4.93 3.97
N ASN A 125 -3.22 4.50 5.23
CA ASN A 125 -3.67 5.35 6.35
C ASN A 125 -2.91 5.00 7.65
N THR A 126 -3.50 5.26 8.81
CA THR A 126 -2.90 5.02 10.14
C THR A 126 -3.61 3.92 10.93
N GLU A 127 -4.46 3.11 10.28
CA GLU A 127 -5.27 2.06 10.91
C GLU A 127 -4.94 0.72 10.23
N PHE A 128 -4.61 -0.33 10.99
CA PHE A 128 -4.28 -1.65 10.43
C PHE A 128 -5.36 -2.13 9.45
N PRO A 129 -5.02 -2.67 8.26
CA PRO A 129 -3.69 -3.06 7.79
C PRO A 129 -2.85 -1.93 7.16
N TYR A 130 -3.15 -0.65 7.41
CA TYR A 130 -2.40 0.54 6.95
C TYR A 130 -2.31 0.75 5.44
N SER A 131 -2.54 -0.29 4.65
CA SER A 131 -2.43 -0.42 3.20
C SER A 131 -3.28 -1.61 2.73
N ILE A 132 -3.02 -2.16 1.55
CA ILE A 132 -3.78 -3.22 0.89
C ILE A 132 -3.88 -4.48 1.77
N GLY A 133 -5.12 -4.87 2.13
CA GLY A 133 -5.42 -6.11 2.85
C GLY A 133 -5.86 -7.28 1.95
N CYS A 134 -6.30 -6.99 0.73
CA CYS A 134 -6.57 -7.96 -0.33
C CYS A 134 -6.60 -7.25 -1.68
N PHE A 135 -6.58 -7.99 -2.79
CA PHE A 135 -6.80 -7.38 -4.11
C PHE A 135 -8.28 -7.30 -4.44
N ARG A 136 -8.70 -6.21 -5.09
CA ARG A 136 -10.05 -6.00 -5.58
C ARG A 136 -10.20 -6.57 -6.98
N GLY A 137 -9.14 -6.45 -7.79
CA GLY A 137 -8.98 -7.00 -9.12
C GLY A 137 -8.26 -8.35 -9.13
N THR A 138 -7.72 -8.69 -10.30
CA THR A 138 -6.87 -9.86 -10.49
C THR A 138 -5.41 -9.37 -10.50
N PRO A 139 -4.56 -9.82 -9.57
CA PRO A 139 -3.17 -9.41 -9.55
C PRO A 139 -2.43 -9.90 -10.79
N ALA A 140 -1.50 -9.08 -11.29
CA ALA A 140 -0.55 -9.50 -12.30
C ALA A 140 0.29 -10.67 -11.78
N GLU A 141 0.55 -11.64 -12.66
CA GLU A 141 1.57 -12.66 -12.40
C GLU A 141 2.93 -12.00 -12.54
N LEU A 142 3.64 -11.88 -11.41
CA LEU A 142 5.00 -11.41 -11.41
C LEU A 142 5.94 -12.58 -11.70
N PRO A 143 7.02 -12.38 -12.48
CA PRO A 143 8.06 -13.39 -12.64
C PRO A 143 8.61 -13.78 -11.26
N ALA A 144 8.94 -15.06 -11.06
CA ALA A 144 9.50 -15.55 -9.78
C ALA A 144 10.76 -14.79 -9.33
N SER A 145 11.47 -14.11 -10.24
CA SER A 145 12.60 -13.24 -9.90
C SER A 145 12.23 -11.91 -9.24
N MET A 146 10.95 -11.51 -9.29
CA MET A 146 10.40 -10.28 -8.70
C MET A 146 9.56 -10.54 -7.44
N VAL A 147 9.14 -11.78 -7.22
CA VAL A 147 8.41 -12.23 -6.03
C VAL A 147 9.42 -12.98 -5.18
N MET A 148 10.07 -12.31 -4.24
CA MET A 148 11.05 -12.98 -3.38
C MET A 148 10.45 -14.24 -2.74
N ASN A 149 11.17 -15.36 -2.87
CA ASN A 149 10.98 -16.58 -2.08
C ASN A 149 11.21 -16.32 -0.59
#